data_AF-A0A257B261-F1
#
_entry.id   AF-A0A257B261-F1
#
_cell.length_a   1.000
_cell.length_b   1.000
_cell.length_c   1.000
_cell.angle_alpha   90.00
_cell.angle_beta   90.00
_cell.angle_gamma   90.00
#
_symmetry.space_group_name_H-M   'P 1'
#
loop_
_entity.id
_entity.type
_entity.pdbx_description
1 polymer ?
#
loop_
_entity_poly.entity_id
_entity_poly.type
_entity_poly.pdbx_seq_one_letter_code
_entity_poly.pdbx_strand_id
1 'polypeptide(L)'
;MIEPLLGASGLSAGFFLAAGSDLLAPDWSLFVTVGIFLLVAYLLNVLVFKPVMTVLDERSRLTGDVRQALSDYDQRLAEYEAALRAGRVAAAKIIEERRAAALQRRGEVIESAKQSAAAEVAAATQALAAQVAAAKETLARDAEQVAASIAETILGRRIGTPR
;
A
#
# COMPACT_ATOMS: atom_id res chain seq x y z
N MET A 1 69.16 80.03 39.10
CA MET A 1 69.33 80.14 37.64
C MET A 1 68.26 79.27 37.01
N ILE A 2 67.09 79.84 36.70
CA ILE A 2 66.58 80.17 35.35
C ILE A 2 66.03 78.92 34.61
N GLU A 3 64.69 78.85 34.59
CA GLU A 3 63.65 78.19 33.73
C GLU A 3 64.00 77.89 32.23
N PRO A 4 63.13 77.25 31.38
CA PRO A 4 61.82 76.54 31.55
C PRO A 4 61.52 75.34 30.58
N LEU A 5 60.30 74.78 30.69
CA LEU A 5 59.35 74.33 29.63
C LEU A 5 59.80 73.49 28.43
N LEU A 6 59.22 72.27 28.26
CA LEU A 6 58.35 71.89 27.13
C LEU A 6 57.92 70.40 27.21
N GLY A 7 56.64 70.12 26.92
CA GLY A 7 56.27 68.89 26.19
C GLY A 7 55.78 67.68 26.99
N ALA A 8 54.62 67.77 27.64
CA ALA A 8 53.83 66.59 28.01
C ALA A 8 52.58 66.52 27.12
N SER A 9 52.70 65.80 26.01
CA SER A 9 51.62 65.43 25.10
C SER A 9 51.37 63.92 25.22
N GLY A 10 50.12 63.54 25.48
CA GLY A 10 49.65 62.17 25.27
C GLY A 10 49.05 61.51 26.50
N LEU A 11 47.75 61.71 26.72
CA LEU A 11 46.72 60.67 26.59
C LEU A 11 45.41 61.20 27.19
N SER A 12 44.48 61.46 26.29
CA SER A 12 43.10 61.83 26.49
C SER A 12 42.36 60.79 27.34
N ALA A 13 42.35 61.01 28.66
CA ALA A 13 41.40 60.43 29.60
C ALA A 13 40.70 61.59 30.33
N GLY A 14 39.81 62.27 29.61
CA GLY A 14 39.13 63.47 30.08
C GLY A 14 37.85 63.74 29.28
N PHE A 15 36.97 62.75 29.19
CA PHE A 15 35.66 62.88 28.54
C PHE A 15 34.50 62.99 29.57
N PHE A 16 34.76 63.21 30.85
CA PHE A 16 33.65 63.33 31.81
C PHE A 16 34.07 64.19 32.99
N LEU A 17 33.14 65.03 33.48
CA LEU A 17 33.18 65.79 34.75
C LEU A 17 33.60 67.28 34.78
N ALA A 18 33.39 68.07 33.73
CA ALA A 18 33.28 69.52 33.91
C ALA A 18 32.25 70.14 32.97
N ALA A 19 30.97 70.09 33.34
CA ALA A 19 29.93 70.87 32.68
C ALA A 19 28.90 71.31 33.74
N GLY A 20 29.15 72.47 34.33
CA GLY A 20 28.35 73.03 35.40
C GLY A 20 28.24 74.54 35.30
N SER A 21 27.83 75.06 34.14
CA SER A 21 27.23 76.41 33.99
C SER A 21 26.74 76.72 32.58
N ASP A 22 27.24 76.06 31.53
CA ASP A 22 26.79 76.25 30.13
C ASP A 22 25.71 75.24 29.68
N LEU A 23 25.11 74.50 30.61
CA LEU A 23 24.20 73.39 30.31
C LEU A 23 22.78 73.80 29.85
N LEU A 24 22.45 75.10 29.84
CA LEU A 24 21.10 75.61 29.50
C LEU A 24 21.05 76.62 28.33
N ALA A 25 22.18 76.96 27.70
CA ALA A 25 22.14 77.76 26.48
C ALA A 25 22.05 76.84 25.25
N PRO A 26 21.13 77.08 24.30
CA PRO A 26 21.09 76.32 23.06
C PRO A 26 22.30 76.70 22.21
N ASP A 27 23.39 75.97 22.42
CA ASP A 27 24.65 76.21 21.74
C ASP A 27 24.65 75.47 20.39
N TRP A 28 25.27 76.04 19.36
CA TRP A 28 25.25 75.50 17.98
C TRP A 28 25.77 74.05 17.90
N SER A 29 26.59 73.66 18.87
CA SER A 29 27.07 72.29 19.10
C SER A 29 25.94 71.27 19.22
N LEU A 30 24.75 71.64 19.72
CA LEU A 30 23.59 70.75 19.81
C LEU A 30 23.13 70.26 18.43
N PHE A 31 23.09 71.14 17.42
CA PHE A 31 22.74 70.75 16.06
C PHE A 31 23.79 69.81 15.45
N VAL A 32 25.07 70.04 15.76
CA VAL A 32 26.17 69.18 15.31
C VAL A 32 26.08 67.80 15.99
N THR A 33 25.83 67.74 17.30
CA THR A 33 25.67 66.49 18.05
C THR A 33 24.44 65.71 17.57
N VAL A 34 23.31 66.38 17.31
CA VAL A 34 22.13 65.74 16.72
C VAL A 34 22.42 65.23 15.30
N GLY A 35 23.15 65.98 14.49
CA GLY A 35 23.60 65.54 13.16
C GLY A 35 24.47 64.29 13.22
N ILE A 36 25.46 64.26 14.11
CA ILE A 36 26.31 63.08 14.34
C ILE A 36 25.47 61.89 14.85
N PHE A 37 24.54 62.13 15.78
CA PHE A 37 23.68 61.08 16.32
C PHE A 37 22.78 60.48 15.24
N LEU A 38 22.15 61.32 14.41
CA LEU A 38 21.34 60.88 13.29
C LEU A 38 22.17 60.15 12.24
N LEU A 39 23.39 60.60 11.96
CA LEU A 39 24.31 59.94 11.04
C LEU A 39 24.73 58.55 11.55
N VAL A 40 25.07 58.43 12.83
CA VAL A 40 25.40 57.14 13.47
C VAL A 40 24.17 56.24 13.54
N ALA A 41 23.01 56.76 13.91
CA ALA A 41 21.75 56.00 13.95
C ALA A 41 21.38 55.48 12.55
N TYR A 42 21.55 56.29 11.50
CA TYR A 42 21.33 55.88 10.13
C TYR A 42 22.33 54.80 9.70
N LEU A 43 23.62 54.99 10.01
CA LEU A 43 24.67 54.02 9.68
C LEU A 43 24.44 52.68 10.39
N LEU A 44 24.06 52.72 11.67
CA LEU A 44 23.76 51.52 12.45
C LEU A 44 22.49 50.80 11.94
N ASN A 45 21.46 51.56 11.54
CA ASN A 45 20.24 51.01 10.95
C ASN A 45 20.54 50.21 9.66
N VAL A 46 21.36 50.78 8.78
CA VAL A 46 21.71 50.13 7.51
C VAL A 46 22.70 48.99 7.70
N LEU A 47 23.72 49.17 8.56
CA LEU A 47 24.85 48.25 8.68
C LEU A 47 24.63 47.13 9.70
N VAL A 48 23.77 47.31 10.70
CA VAL A 48 23.58 46.32 11.78
C VAL A 48 22.14 45.81 11.84
N PHE A 49 21.14 46.69 11.92
CA PHE A 49 19.75 46.26 12.12
C PHE A 49 19.20 45.47 10.92
N LYS A 50 19.41 45.98 9.69
CA LYS A 50 19.01 45.26 8.48
C LYS A 50 19.67 43.88 8.34
N PRO A 51 21.00 43.73 8.36
CA PRO A 51 21.62 42.42 8.15
C PRO A 51 21.31 41.43 9.28
N VAL A 52 21.18 41.87 10.53
CA VAL A 52 20.81 40.98 11.65
C VAL A 52 19.40 40.42 11.45
N MET A 53 18.44 41.25 11.03
CA MET A 53 17.08 40.76 10.75
C MET A 53 17.04 39.81 9.57
N THR A 54 17.76 40.10 8.49
CA THR A 54 17.83 39.19 7.32
C THR A 54 18.38 37.82 7.68
N VAL A 55 19.41 37.73 8.54
CA VAL A 55 19.97 36.44 8.96
C VAL A 55 19.01 35.65 9.86
N LEU A 56 18.23 36.35 10.68
CA LEU A 56 17.22 35.72 11.54
C LEU A 56 16.05 35.17 10.71
N ASP A 57 15.58 35.95 9.73
CA ASP A 57 14.53 35.53 8.79
C ASP A 57 14.97 34.34 7.95
N GLU A 58 16.20 34.35 7.42
CA GLU A 58 16.74 33.24 6.62
C GLU A 58 16.84 31.95 7.44
N ARG A 59 17.28 32.02 8.71
CA ARG A 59 17.29 30.86 9.62
C ARG A 59 15.88 30.34 9.94
N SER A 60 14.92 31.25 10.15
CA SER A 60 13.53 30.88 10.41
C SER A 60 12.90 30.20 9.18
N ARG A 61 13.18 30.69 7.97
CA ARG A 61 12.71 30.11 6.71
C ARG A 61 13.29 28.72 6.48
N LEU A 62 14.60 28.57 6.61
CA LEU A 62 15.28 27.27 6.45
C LEU A 62 14.77 26.23 7.45
N THR A 63 14.50 26.62 8.70
CA THR A 63 13.98 25.69 9.72
C THR A 63 12.50 25.34 9.48
N GLY A 64 11.70 26.31 9.01
CA GLY A 64 10.31 26.08 8.62
C GLY A 64 10.18 25.14 7.42
N ASP A 65 10.99 25.37 6.38
CA ASP A 65 11.02 24.55 5.16
C ASP A 65 11.41 23.10 5.45
N VAL A 66 12.36 22.87 6.36
CA VAL A 66 12.73 21.50 6.78
C VAL A 66 11.58 20.81 7.51
N ARG A 67 10.85 21.52 8.37
CA ARG A 67 9.73 20.93 9.11
C ARG A 67 8.55 20.59 8.20
N GLN A 68 8.28 21.45 7.22
CA GLN A 68 7.23 21.21 6.21
C GLN A 68 7.63 20.08 5.25
N ALA A 69 8.90 20.02 4.85
CA ALA A 69 9.40 18.89 4.06
C ALA A 69 9.25 17.57 4.81
N LEU A 70 9.61 17.52 6.10
CA LEU A 70 9.44 16.31 6.92
C LEU A 70 7.98 15.88 7.05
N SER A 71 7.04 16.81 7.27
CA SER A 71 5.61 16.47 7.32
C SER A 71 5.08 15.93 5.99
N ASP A 72 5.53 16.51 4.87
CA ASP A 72 5.15 16.03 3.54
C ASP A 72 5.72 14.64 3.26
N TYR A 73 6.94 14.34 3.72
CA TYR A 73 7.52 13.00 3.62
C TYR A 73 6.74 11.98 4.47
N ASP A 74 6.42 12.30 5.71
CA ASP A 74 5.65 11.43 6.60
C ASP A 74 4.25 11.16 6.05
N GLN A 75 3.59 12.18 5.49
CA GLN A 75 2.29 12.04 4.87
C GLN A 75 2.36 11.13 3.63
N ARG A 76 3.35 11.34 2.75
CA ARG A 76 3.56 10.49 1.57
C ARG A 76 3.89 9.05 1.96
N LEU A 77 4.66 8.85 3.02
CA LEU A 77 4.97 7.51 3.54
C LEU A 77 3.69 6.83 4.07
N ALA A 78 2.87 7.54 4.85
CA ALA A 78 1.61 7.02 5.35
C ALA A 78 0.62 6.66 4.22
N GLU A 79 0.54 7.49 3.18
CA GLU A 79 -0.25 7.22 1.97
C GLU A 79 0.26 5.98 1.23
N TYR A 80 1.59 5.85 1.08
CA TYR A 80 2.20 4.68 0.46
C TYR A 80 1.94 3.40 1.25
N GLU A 81 2.10 3.43 2.57
CA GLU A 81 1.79 2.29 3.44
C GLU A 81 0.32 1.93 3.43
N ALA A 82 -0.58 2.92 3.38
CA ALA A 82 -2.01 2.69 3.23
C ALA A 82 -2.34 2.03 1.89
N ALA A 83 -1.76 2.51 0.78
CA ALA A 83 -1.93 1.91 -0.54
C ALA A 83 -1.40 0.47 -0.59
N LEU A 84 -0.25 0.20 0.04
CA LEU A 84 0.32 -1.14 0.10
C LEU A 84 -0.54 -2.10 0.92
N ARG A 85 -1.07 -1.65 2.07
CA ARG A 85 -2.03 -2.43 2.87
C ARG A 85 -3.31 -2.71 2.10
N ALA A 86 -3.89 -1.71 1.44
CA ALA A 86 -5.07 -1.88 0.61
C ALA A 86 -4.83 -2.88 -0.52
N GLY A 87 -3.67 -2.79 -1.20
CA GLY A 87 -3.27 -3.75 -2.24
C GLY A 87 -3.15 -5.18 -1.72
N ARG A 88 -2.57 -5.38 -0.53
CA ARG A 88 -2.49 -6.72 0.11
C ARG A 88 -3.87 -7.29 0.44
N VAL A 89 -4.77 -6.47 0.99
CA VAL A 89 -6.13 -6.89 1.31
C VAL A 89 -6.89 -7.25 0.02
N ALA A 90 -6.78 -6.43 -1.03
CA ALA A 90 -7.39 -6.70 -2.32
C ALA A 90 -6.85 -8.00 -2.95
N ALA A 91 -5.54 -8.22 -2.92
CA ALA A 91 -4.93 -9.45 -3.41
C ALA A 91 -5.41 -10.69 -2.64
N ALA A 92 -5.44 -10.62 -1.30
CA ALA A 92 -5.95 -11.70 -0.46
C ALA A 92 -7.42 -12.02 -0.77
N LYS A 93 -8.25 -10.98 -0.97
CA LYS A 93 -9.66 -11.14 -1.35
C LYS A 93 -9.80 -11.83 -2.70
N ILE A 94 -9.03 -11.42 -3.71
CA ILE A 94 -9.04 -12.07 -5.04
C ILE A 94 -8.64 -13.54 -4.93
N ILE A 95 -7.61 -13.86 -4.17
CA ILE A 95 -7.16 -15.24 -3.97
C ILE A 95 -8.28 -16.08 -3.33
N GLU A 96 -8.93 -15.55 -2.30
CA GLU A 96 -10.01 -16.27 -1.61
C GLU A 96 -11.23 -16.46 -2.50
N GLU A 97 -11.64 -15.44 -3.26
CA GLU A 97 -12.74 -15.54 -4.24
C GLU A 97 -12.44 -16.58 -5.32
N ARG A 98 -11.22 -16.59 -5.86
CA ARG A 98 -10.78 -17.58 -6.85
C ARG A 98 -10.76 -18.99 -6.26
N ARG A 99 -10.32 -19.14 -5.01
CA ARG A 99 -10.31 -20.42 -4.31
C ARG A 99 -11.72 -20.94 -4.06
N ALA A 100 -12.63 -20.08 -3.58
CA ALA A 100 -14.02 -20.42 -3.36
C ALA A 100 -14.72 -20.85 -4.66
N ALA A 101 -14.53 -20.09 -5.74
CA ALA A 101 -15.07 -20.42 -7.06
C ALA A 101 -14.51 -21.75 -7.60
N ALA A 102 -13.20 -21.99 -7.43
CA ALA A 102 -12.58 -23.26 -7.84
C ALA A 102 -13.12 -24.45 -7.04
N LEU A 103 -13.35 -24.30 -5.72
CA LEU A 103 -13.93 -25.34 -4.87
C LEU A 103 -15.38 -25.64 -5.25
N GLN A 104 -16.20 -24.61 -5.50
CA GLN A 104 -17.57 -24.78 -5.99
C GLN A 104 -17.57 -25.52 -7.32
N ARG A 105 -16.76 -25.07 -8.29
CA ARG A 105 -16.71 -25.71 -9.61
C ARG A 105 -16.23 -27.15 -9.54
N ARG A 106 -15.25 -27.44 -8.69
CA ARG A 106 -14.80 -28.81 -8.42
C ARG A 106 -15.93 -29.66 -7.84
N GLY A 107 -16.70 -29.12 -6.90
CA GLY A 107 -17.88 -29.78 -6.33
C GLY A 107 -18.92 -30.12 -7.40
N GLU A 108 -19.28 -29.15 -8.24
CA GLU A 108 -20.23 -29.34 -9.35
C GLU A 108 -19.78 -30.41 -10.33
N VAL A 109 -18.49 -30.41 -10.72
CA VAL A 109 -17.95 -31.40 -11.66
C VAL A 109 -17.97 -32.80 -11.04
N ILE A 110 -17.59 -32.94 -9.78
CA ILE A 110 -17.63 -34.23 -9.08
C ILE A 110 -19.06 -34.73 -8.96
N GLU A 111 -20.01 -33.85 -8.61
CA GLU A 111 -21.41 -34.22 -8.44
C GLU A 111 -22.04 -34.63 -9.78
N SER A 112 -21.78 -33.86 -10.85
CA SER A 112 -22.20 -34.22 -12.21
C SER A 112 -21.62 -35.56 -12.64
N ALA A 113 -20.32 -35.78 -12.44
CA ALA A 113 -19.68 -37.06 -12.77
C ALA A 113 -20.27 -38.25 -11.99
N LYS A 114 -20.60 -38.05 -10.70
CA LYS A 114 -21.29 -39.08 -9.89
C LYS A 114 -22.67 -39.39 -10.42
N GLN A 115 -23.45 -38.37 -10.79
CA GLN A 115 -24.78 -38.54 -11.35
C GLN A 115 -24.74 -39.27 -12.69
N SER A 116 -23.81 -38.90 -13.58
CA SER A 116 -23.60 -39.60 -14.85
C SER A 116 -23.19 -41.06 -14.62
N ALA A 117 -22.24 -41.32 -13.73
CA ALA A 117 -21.82 -42.69 -13.40
C ALA A 117 -22.97 -43.52 -12.81
N ALA A 118 -23.78 -42.94 -11.91
CA ALA A 118 -24.95 -43.62 -11.35
C ALA A 118 -26.00 -43.94 -12.42
N ALA A 119 -26.23 -43.01 -13.35
CA ALA A 119 -27.14 -43.22 -14.48
C ALA A 119 -26.64 -44.31 -15.43
N GLU A 120 -25.34 -44.33 -15.73
CA GLU A 120 -24.72 -45.38 -16.56
C GLU A 120 -24.82 -46.76 -15.91
N VAL A 121 -24.56 -46.87 -14.59
CA VAL A 121 -24.72 -48.12 -13.86
C VAL A 121 -26.18 -48.58 -13.85
N ALA A 122 -27.13 -47.67 -13.64
CA ALA A 122 -28.56 -48.00 -13.71
C ALA A 122 -28.96 -48.49 -15.12
N ALA A 123 -28.50 -47.83 -16.17
CA ALA A 123 -28.77 -48.25 -17.54
C ALA A 123 -28.13 -49.62 -17.87
N ALA A 124 -26.87 -49.83 -17.45
CA ALA A 124 -26.16 -51.08 -17.67
C ALA A 124 -26.82 -52.26 -16.93
N THR A 125 -27.26 -52.04 -15.69
CA THR A 125 -27.96 -53.07 -14.91
C THR A 125 -29.32 -53.42 -15.51
N GLN A 126 -30.07 -52.43 -16.02
CA GLN A 126 -31.32 -52.68 -16.72
C GLN A 126 -31.10 -53.44 -18.04
N ALA A 127 -30.09 -53.04 -18.82
CA ALA A 127 -29.73 -53.73 -20.07
C ALA A 127 -29.28 -55.17 -19.80
N LEU A 128 -28.49 -55.39 -18.74
CA LEU A 128 -28.05 -56.72 -18.34
C LEU A 128 -29.23 -57.60 -17.92
N ALA A 129 -30.18 -57.06 -17.14
CA ALA A 129 -31.39 -57.80 -16.75
C ALA A 129 -32.21 -58.22 -17.97
N ALA A 130 -32.36 -57.33 -18.97
CA ALA A 130 -33.04 -57.65 -20.23
C ALA A 130 -32.30 -58.74 -21.03
N GLN A 131 -30.97 -58.65 -21.13
CA GLN A 131 -30.15 -59.66 -21.80
C GLN A 131 -30.24 -61.03 -21.10
N VAL A 132 -30.22 -61.06 -19.77
CA VAL A 132 -30.39 -62.30 -19.00
C VAL A 132 -31.77 -62.92 -19.24
N ALA A 133 -32.83 -62.11 -19.27
CA ALA A 133 -34.18 -62.60 -19.55
C ALA A 133 -34.28 -63.20 -20.96
N ALA A 134 -33.76 -62.49 -21.98
CA ALA A 134 -33.73 -62.98 -23.36
C ALA A 134 -32.89 -64.26 -23.51
N ALA A 135 -31.73 -64.32 -22.85
CA ALA A 135 -30.87 -65.50 -22.87
C ALA A 135 -31.54 -66.72 -22.23
N LYS A 136 -32.26 -66.53 -21.11
CA LYS A 136 -33.03 -67.62 -20.47
C LYS A 136 -34.12 -68.16 -21.38
N GLU A 137 -34.83 -67.28 -22.09
CA GLU A 137 -35.89 -67.70 -23.02
C GLU A 137 -35.32 -68.50 -24.19
N THR A 138 -34.22 -68.04 -24.79
CA THR A 138 -33.52 -68.77 -25.85
C THR A 138 -33.01 -70.12 -25.35
N LEU A 139 -32.39 -70.16 -24.17
CA LEU A 139 -31.85 -71.39 -23.59
C LEU A 139 -32.97 -72.43 -23.30
N ALA A 140 -34.16 -71.97 -22.92
CA ALA A 140 -35.32 -72.86 -22.74
C ALA A 140 -35.77 -73.48 -24.07
N ARG A 141 -35.88 -72.68 -25.14
CA ARG A 141 -36.22 -73.19 -26.49
C ARG A 141 -35.15 -74.14 -27.03
N ASP A 142 -33.88 -73.80 -26.84
CA ASP A 142 -32.76 -74.64 -27.27
C ASP A 142 -32.73 -75.97 -26.50
N ALA A 143 -33.02 -75.94 -25.19
CA ALA A 143 -33.12 -77.14 -24.37
C ALA A 143 -34.26 -78.07 -24.83
N GLU A 144 -35.42 -77.52 -25.20
CA GLU A 144 -36.53 -78.29 -25.79
C GLU A 144 -36.15 -78.93 -27.12
N GLN A 145 -35.49 -78.19 -28.02
CA GLN A 145 -35.00 -78.73 -29.30
C GLN A 145 -33.97 -79.85 -29.09
N VAL A 146 -33.02 -79.67 -28.17
CA VAL A 146 -32.02 -80.69 -27.84
C VAL A 146 -32.69 -81.92 -27.25
N ALA A 147 -33.63 -81.76 -26.31
CA ALA A 147 -34.37 -82.88 -25.73
C ALA A 147 -35.17 -83.67 -26.79
N ALA A 148 -35.82 -82.98 -27.72
CA ALA A 148 -36.51 -83.61 -28.85
C ALA A 148 -35.53 -84.41 -29.74
N SER A 149 -34.36 -83.85 -30.05
CA SER A 149 -33.34 -84.53 -30.85
C SER A 149 -32.79 -85.81 -30.18
N ILE A 150 -32.61 -85.78 -28.85
CA ILE A 150 -32.18 -86.92 -28.06
C ILE A 150 -33.27 -87.99 -28.05
N ALA A 151 -34.53 -87.60 -27.84
CA ALA A 151 -35.67 -88.51 -27.84
C ALA A 151 -35.84 -89.22 -29.20
N GLU A 152 -35.69 -88.49 -30.31
CA GLU A 152 -35.72 -89.07 -31.66
C GLU A 152 -34.59 -90.10 -31.88
N THR A 153 -33.38 -89.78 -31.40
CA THR A 153 -32.21 -90.66 -31.54
C THR A 153 -32.37 -91.95 -30.73
N ILE A 154 -32.95 -91.88 -29.53
CA ILE A 154 -33.17 -93.05 -28.66
C ILE A 154 -34.34 -93.91 -29.15
N LEU A 155 -35.45 -93.32 -29.62
CA LEU A 155 -36.63 -94.06 -30.09
C LEU A 155 -36.52 -94.61 -31.52
N GLY A 156 -35.53 -94.19 -32.31
CA GLY A 156 -35.32 -94.67 -33.68
C GLY A 156 -36.43 -94.30 -34.68
N ARG A 157 -37.33 -93.37 -34.32
CA ARG A 157 -38.42 -92.86 -35.15
C ARG A 157 -38.62 -91.37 -34.88
N ARG A 158 -38.78 -90.57 -35.95
CA ARG A 158 -39.10 -89.13 -35.83
C ARG A 158 -40.44 -88.95 -35.12
N ILE A 159 -40.45 -88.18 -34.04
CA ILE A 159 -41.68 -87.83 -33.30
C ILE A 159 -42.03 -86.41 -33.70
N GLY A 160 -43.20 -86.23 -34.32
CA GLY A 160 -43.64 -84.95 -34.84
C GLY A 160 -43.82 -83.90 -33.74
N THR A 161 -43.13 -82.78 -33.92
CA THR A 161 -43.45 -81.40 -33.52
C THR A 161 -44.53 -81.21 -32.42
N PRO A 162 -44.15 -80.79 -31.21
CA PRO A 162 -45.07 -80.13 -30.29
C PRO A 162 -45.47 -78.75 -30.86
N ARG A 163 -46.73 -78.36 -30.66
CA ARG A 163 -47.25 -77.01 -30.92
C ARG A 163 -46.72 -76.01 -29.92
#